data_AF-A0A8B8PL49-F1
#
_entry.id   AF-A0A8B8PL49-F1
#
_cell.length_a   1.000
_cell.length_b   1.000
_cell.length_c   1.000
_cell.angle_alpha   90.00
_cell.angle_beta   90.00
_cell.angle_gamma   90.00
#
_symmetry.space_group_name_H-M   'P 1'
#
loop_
_entity.id
_entity.type
_entity.pdbx_description
1 polymer ?
#
loop_
_entity_poly.entity_id
_entity_poly.type
_entity_poly.pdbx_seq_one_letter_code
_entity_poly.pdbx_strand_id
1 'polypeptide(L)'
;MYLLHGEIEKFNSFFVEKEEDFIIRHRELQQRIQRGVSTWGEKGSHPSEKLYKEEMTKIRKDIIDFHGEMVLLMNYSNINYTGLAKILKKYDKRTGGLLRLPFIQKVLEQPFFTTDLVSKLIKECESTIDAVFPMEERKKARPDGEAGVSDSVAGDGIFRNTVVALRTMQEMRKGSSTISQFSLPPLNLPDSDLARFLQLNSPIQIS
;
A
#
# COMPACT_ATOMS: atom_id res chain seq x y z
N MET A 1 4.37 32.00 1.96
CA MET A 1 5.37 31.10 1.34
C MET A 1 6.06 30.24 2.38
N TYR A 2 6.86 30.80 3.30
CA TYR A 2 7.56 30.03 4.37
C TYR A 2 6.72 28.93 5.04
N LEU A 3 5.49 29.21 5.48
CA LEU A 3 4.61 28.19 6.10
C LEU A 3 4.30 26.99 5.19
N LEU A 4 4.12 27.18 3.87
CA LEU A 4 3.90 26.07 2.94
C LEU A 4 5.19 25.29 2.66
N HIS A 5 6.35 25.93 2.79
CA HIS A 5 7.64 25.27 2.61
C HIS A 5 7.92 24.31 3.78
N GLY A 6 7.72 24.76 5.02
CA GLY A 6 7.89 23.92 6.20
C GLY A 6 6.96 22.71 6.26
N GLU A 7 5.70 22.82 5.80
CA GLU A 7 4.84 21.64 5.66
C GLU A 7 5.33 20.69 4.56
N ILE A 8 5.87 21.18 3.44
CA ILE A 8 6.49 20.33 2.41
C ILE A 8 7.75 19.62 2.94
N GLU A 9 8.62 20.31 3.67
CA GLU A 9 9.80 19.71 4.29
C GLU A 9 9.40 18.58 5.24
N LYS A 10 8.40 18.81 6.09
CA LYS A 10 7.82 17.79 6.97
C LYS A 10 7.22 16.60 6.20
N PHE A 11 6.54 16.84 5.06
CA PHE A 11 6.03 15.75 4.22
C PHE A 11 7.15 14.94 3.58
N ASN A 12 8.20 15.61 3.09
CA ASN A 12 9.38 14.99 2.51
C ASN A 12 10.13 14.13 3.52
N SER A 13 10.44 14.67 4.71
CA SER A 13 11.18 13.94 5.74
C SER A 13 10.46 12.66 6.17
N PHE A 14 9.15 12.74 6.43
CA PHE A 14 8.36 11.56 6.79
C PHE A 14 8.30 10.53 5.64
N PHE A 15 8.15 10.99 4.39
CA PHE A 15 8.05 10.09 3.25
C PHE A 15 9.38 9.36 2.99
N VAL A 16 10.50 10.09 2.98
CA VAL A 16 11.85 9.52 2.74
C VAL A 16 12.21 8.51 3.84
N GLU A 17 11.99 8.85 5.12
CA GLU A 17 12.21 7.94 6.24
C GLU A 17 11.44 6.62 6.07
N LYS A 18 10.16 6.70 5.66
CA LYS A 18 9.33 5.50 5.44
C LYS A 18 9.69 4.73 4.17
N GLU A 19 10.15 5.41 3.12
CA GLU A 19 10.65 4.76 1.90
C GLU A 19 11.95 4.00 2.18
N GLU A 20 12.88 4.56 2.95
CA GLU A 20 14.10 3.88 3.41
C GLU A 20 13.79 2.65 4.27
N ASP A 21 12.88 2.77 5.24
CA ASP A 21 12.38 1.63 6.04
C ASP A 21 11.81 0.51 5.15
N PHE A 22 11.09 0.85 4.08
CA PHE A 22 10.51 -0.13 3.16
C PHE A 22 11.60 -0.82 2.31
N ILE A 23 12.61 -0.10 1.82
CA ILE A 23 13.73 -0.70 1.09
C ILE A 23 14.45 -1.75 1.95
N ILE A 24 14.68 -1.45 3.23
CA ILE A 24 15.37 -2.35 4.16
C ILE A 24 14.50 -3.59 4.44
N ARG A 25 13.25 -3.40 4.90
CA ARG A 25 12.36 -4.51 5.26
C ARG A 25 12.02 -5.40 4.06
N HIS A 26 11.90 -4.86 2.85
CA HIS A 26 11.70 -5.68 1.65
C HIS A 26 12.87 -6.65 1.44
N ARG A 27 14.12 -6.20 1.60
CA ARG A 27 15.31 -7.07 1.47
C ARG A 27 15.34 -8.15 2.54
N GLU A 28 15.04 -7.82 3.79
CA GLU A 28 14.99 -8.78 4.90
C GLU A 28 13.92 -9.85 4.69
N LEU A 29 12.76 -9.46 4.17
CA LEU A 29 11.64 -10.34 3.86
C LEU A 29 11.98 -11.32 2.73
N GLN A 30 12.60 -10.83 1.64
CA GLN A 30 13.10 -11.69 0.55
C GLN A 30 14.15 -12.70 1.04
N GLN A 31 15.08 -12.27 1.90
CA GLN A 31 16.05 -13.19 2.52
C GLN A 31 15.37 -14.23 3.42
N ARG A 32 14.32 -13.84 4.16
CA ARG A 32 13.58 -14.77 5.03
C ARG A 32 12.83 -15.82 4.22
N ILE A 33 12.18 -15.43 3.11
CA ILE A 33 11.58 -16.35 2.14
C ILE A 33 12.64 -17.34 1.63
N GLN A 34 13.78 -16.84 1.16
CA GLN A 34 14.86 -17.68 0.64
C GLN A 34 15.37 -18.67 1.70
N ARG A 35 15.59 -18.24 2.95
CA ARG A 35 15.99 -19.11 4.06
C ARG A 35 14.93 -20.18 4.37
N GLY A 36 13.65 -19.83 4.35
CA GLY A 36 12.55 -20.77 4.59
C GLY A 36 12.53 -21.88 3.54
N VAL A 37 12.63 -21.51 2.25
CA VAL A 37 12.69 -22.45 1.13
C VAL A 37 13.96 -23.30 1.16
N SER A 38 15.14 -22.71 1.40
CA SER A 38 16.42 -23.44 1.39
C SER A 38 16.62 -24.35 2.61
N THR A 39 15.91 -24.10 3.71
CA THR A 39 16.03 -24.89 4.94
C THR A 39 14.97 -25.99 4.99
N TRP A 40 13.68 -25.64 4.93
CA TRP A 40 12.58 -26.56 5.22
C TRP A 40 11.78 -27.00 3.99
N GLY A 41 11.97 -26.37 2.83
CA GLY A 41 11.34 -26.79 1.58
C GLY A 41 11.76 -28.20 1.14
N GLU A 42 11.05 -28.78 0.17
CA GLU A 42 11.25 -30.16 -0.31
C GLU A 42 12.70 -30.50 -0.71
N LYS A 43 13.44 -29.50 -1.21
CA LYS A 43 14.84 -29.60 -1.65
C LYS A 43 15.81 -28.84 -0.72
N GLY A 44 15.35 -28.53 0.50
CA GLY A 44 16.13 -27.81 1.51
C GLY A 44 17.15 -28.69 2.23
N SER A 45 17.97 -28.08 3.09
CA SER A 45 18.97 -28.79 3.91
C SER A 45 18.35 -29.64 5.03
N HIS A 46 17.17 -29.26 5.51
CA HIS A 46 16.41 -29.95 6.56
C HIS A 46 14.90 -29.99 6.20
N PRO A 47 14.49 -30.72 5.14
CA PRO A 47 13.11 -30.72 4.65
C PRO A 47 12.11 -31.09 5.75
N SER A 48 11.09 -30.26 5.93
CA SER A 48 10.04 -30.48 6.92
C SER A 48 8.78 -29.72 6.52
N GLU A 49 7.80 -30.44 5.97
CA GLU A 49 6.53 -29.87 5.49
C GLU A 49 5.84 -29.04 6.57
N LYS A 50 5.82 -29.53 7.82
CA LYS A 50 5.22 -28.83 8.97
C LYS A 50 5.91 -27.50 9.24
N LEU A 51 7.24 -27.48 9.39
CA LEU A 51 7.99 -26.26 9.70
C LEU A 51 7.95 -25.27 8.53
N TYR A 52 8.03 -25.78 7.29
CA TYR A 52 7.86 -24.97 6.09
C TYR A 52 6.47 -24.30 6.08
N LYS A 53 5.38 -25.06 6.24
CA LYS A 53 4.02 -24.51 6.24
C LYS A 53 3.80 -23.49 7.37
N GLU A 54 4.28 -23.76 8.58
CA GLU A 54 4.20 -22.82 9.71
C GLU A 54 4.97 -21.51 9.43
N GLU A 55 6.16 -21.59 8.85
CA GLU A 55 6.97 -20.41 8.56
C GLU A 55 6.44 -19.62 7.36
N MET A 56 6.05 -20.30 6.29
CA MET A 56 5.44 -19.65 5.12
C MET A 56 4.11 -18.98 5.49
N THR A 57 3.34 -19.52 6.45
CA THR A 57 2.13 -18.86 6.96
C THR A 57 2.43 -17.53 7.64
N LYS A 58 3.51 -17.45 8.44
CA LYS A 58 3.94 -16.18 9.07
C LYS A 58 4.42 -15.19 8.02
N ILE A 59 5.30 -15.64 7.12
CA ILE A 59 5.82 -14.86 5.99
C ILE A 59 4.67 -14.29 5.14
N ARG A 60 3.62 -15.08 4.86
CA ARG A 60 2.43 -14.61 4.13
C ARG A 60 1.83 -13.37 4.77
N LYS A 61 1.59 -13.46 6.08
CA LYS A 61 1.00 -12.38 6.87
C LYS A 61 1.91 -11.15 6.83
N ASP A 62 3.20 -11.34 7.09
CA ASP A 62 4.18 -10.25 7.12
C ASP A 62 4.27 -9.52 5.76
N ILE A 63 4.18 -10.23 4.62
CA ILE A 63 4.11 -9.59 3.29
C ILE A 63 2.81 -8.78 3.12
N ILE A 64 1.68 -9.27 3.63
CA ILE A 64 0.37 -8.59 3.50
C ILE A 64 0.32 -7.32 4.36
N ASP A 65 0.75 -7.40 5.62
CA ASP A 65 0.82 -6.24 6.51
C ASP A 65 1.78 -5.18 5.95
N PHE A 66 2.96 -5.61 5.46
CA PHE A 66 3.96 -4.75 4.81
C PHE A 66 3.45 -4.08 3.52
N HIS A 67 2.71 -4.82 2.67
CA HIS A 67 2.04 -4.24 1.50
C HIS A 67 1.02 -3.17 1.90
N GLY A 68 0.22 -3.42 2.93
CA GLY A 68 -0.73 -2.45 3.47
C GLY A 68 -0.08 -1.16 3.95
N GLU A 69 1.04 -1.25 4.66
CA GLU A 69 1.83 -0.07 5.08
C GLU A 69 2.31 0.77 3.88
N MET A 70 2.80 0.13 2.81
CA MET A 70 3.24 0.85 1.60
C MET A 70 2.05 1.54 0.90
N VAL A 71 0.89 0.89 0.82
CA VAL A 71 -0.34 1.50 0.29
C VAL A 71 -0.82 2.68 1.16
N LEU A 72 -0.62 2.63 2.47
CA LEU A 72 -0.89 3.76 3.36
C LEU A 72 0.04 4.95 3.09
N LEU A 73 1.32 4.72 2.75
CA LEU A 73 2.24 5.80 2.34
C LEU A 73 1.85 6.39 0.97
N MET A 74 1.41 5.57 0.02
CA MET A 74 0.82 6.06 -1.24
C MET A 74 -0.39 6.98 -0.97
N ASN A 75 -1.26 6.61 -0.03
CA ASN A 75 -2.41 7.43 0.35
C ASN A 75 -1.99 8.73 1.04
N TYR A 76 -0.98 8.69 1.91
CA TYR A 76 -0.39 9.88 2.53
C TYR A 76 0.05 10.91 1.48
N SER A 77 0.76 10.48 0.43
CA SER A 77 1.15 11.34 -0.69
C SER A 77 -0.07 12.00 -1.36
N ASN A 78 -1.07 11.19 -1.75
CA ASN A 78 -2.28 11.64 -2.44
C ASN A 78 -3.11 12.65 -1.61
N ILE A 79 -3.25 12.43 -0.31
CA ILE A 79 -3.99 13.31 0.60
C ILE A 79 -3.26 14.65 0.77
N ASN A 80 -1.94 14.64 1.03
CA ASN A 80 -1.16 15.86 1.23
C ASN A 80 -1.09 16.71 -0.04
N TYR A 81 -0.86 16.10 -1.21
CA TYR A 81 -0.95 16.80 -2.50
C TYR A 81 -2.32 17.46 -2.68
N THR A 82 -3.41 16.73 -2.38
CA THR A 82 -4.77 17.28 -2.52
C THR A 82 -5.01 18.44 -1.55
N GLY A 83 -4.50 18.35 -0.31
CA GLY A 83 -4.51 19.44 0.66
C GLY A 83 -3.83 20.69 0.11
N LEU A 84 -2.60 20.57 -0.39
CA LEU A 84 -1.84 21.64 -1.02
C LEU A 84 -2.60 22.25 -2.21
N ALA A 85 -3.09 21.43 -3.14
CA ALA A 85 -3.84 21.89 -4.31
C ALA A 85 -5.14 22.63 -3.93
N LYS A 86 -5.81 22.24 -2.84
CA LYS A 86 -7.04 22.87 -2.34
C LYS A 86 -6.76 24.19 -1.59
N ILE A 87 -5.70 24.26 -0.77
CA ILE A 87 -5.35 25.51 -0.06
C ILE A 87 -4.82 26.57 -1.02
N LEU A 88 -4.01 26.19 -2.02
CA LEU A 88 -3.55 27.10 -3.08
C LEU A 88 -4.73 27.61 -3.93
N LYS A 89 -5.67 26.73 -4.31
CA LYS A 89 -6.92 27.14 -4.99
C LYS A 89 -7.77 28.09 -4.14
N LYS A 90 -7.74 27.96 -2.81
CA LYS A 90 -8.46 28.85 -1.88
C LYS A 90 -7.75 30.21 -1.74
N TYR A 91 -6.42 30.22 -1.75
CA TYR A 91 -5.61 31.45 -1.74
C TYR A 91 -5.89 32.29 -2.97
N ASP A 92 -5.64 31.75 -4.18
CA ASP A 92 -5.86 32.45 -5.46
C ASP A 92 -7.28 33.02 -5.57
N LYS A 93 -8.29 32.23 -5.19
CA LYS A 93 -9.70 32.66 -5.17
C LYS A 93 -10.01 33.83 -4.22
N ARG A 94 -9.24 34.01 -3.15
CA ARG A 94 -9.46 35.07 -2.14
C ARG A 94 -8.63 36.32 -2.40
N THR A 95 -7.45 36.17 -3.00
CA THR A 95 -6.51 37.28 -3.22
C THR A 95 -6.51 37.81 -4.66
N GLY A 96 -7.11 37.09 -5.61
CA GLY A 96 -6.93 37.34 -7.03
C GLY A 96 -5.54 36.93 -7.56
N GLY A 97 -4.74 36.26 -6.72
CA GLY A 97 -3.40 35.79 -7.08
C GLY A 97 -3.41 34.59 -8.04
N LEU A 98 -2.24 34.29 -8.59
CA LEU A 98 -1.99 33.18 -9.51
C LEU A 98 -0.86 32.26 -8.98
N LEU A 99 -0.85 32.00 -7.68
CA LEU A 99 0.22 31.27 -7.00
C LEU A 99 0.14 29.76 -7.23
N ARG A 100 -1.06 29.21 -7.46
CA ARG A 100 -1.28 27.76 -7.51
C ARG A 100 -0.49 27.05 -8.61
N LEU A 101 -0.43 27.59 -9.82
CA LEU A 101 0.26 26.94 -10.94
C LEU A 101 1.78 26.80 -10.68
N PRO A 102 2.55 27.89 -10.46
CA PRO A 102 3.99 27.78 -10.24
C PRO A 102 4.35 27.04 -8.95
N PHE A 103 3.45 27.02 -7.96
CA PHE A 103 3.67 26.25 -6.73
C PHE A 103 3.42 24.74 -6.94
N ILE A 104 2.35 24.35 -7.65
CA ILE A 104 2.08 22.93 -7.92
C ILE A 104 3.18 22.31 -8.77
N GLN A 105 3.72 23.01 -9.77
CA GLN A 105 4.86 22.50 -10.56
C GLN A 105 6.03 22.05 -9.66
N LYS A 106 6.41 22.89 -8.69
CA LYS A 106 7.44 22.54 -7.69
C LYS A 106 7.06 21.39 -6.76
N VAL A 107 5.77 21.23 -6.45
CA VAL A 107 5.24 20.15 -5.61
C VAL A 107 5.33 18.79 -6.31
N LEU A 108 5.14 18.74 -7.63
CA LEU A 108 5.25 17.50 -8.42
C LEU A 108 6.67 16.91 -8.42
N GLU A 109 7.67 17.75 -8.13
CA GLU A 109 9.10 17.40 -8.05
C GLU A 109 9.57 17.08 -6.61
N GLN A 110 8.67 17.08 -5.62
CA GLN A 110 9.03 16.83 -4.21
C GLN A 110 9.09 15.33 -3.88
N PRO A 111 10.03 14.89 -3.03
CA PRO A 111 10.13 13.51 -2.54
C PRO A 111 8.80 12.88 -2.11
N PHE A 112 7.95 13.60 -1.38
CA PHE A 112 6.67 13.06 -0.92
C PHE A 112 5.67 12.73 -2.05
N PHE A 113 5.91 13.22 -3.27
CA PHE A 113 5.08 13.00 -4.45
C PHE A 113 5.68 12.00 -5.46
N THR A 114 7.02 11.88 -5.50
CA THR A 114 7.74 10.91 -6.33
C THR A 114 7.61 9.51 -5.75
N THR A 115 6.56 8.79 -6.14
CA THR A 115 6.11 7.53 -5.49
C THR A 115 6.48 6.26 -6.26
N ASP A 116 7.28 6.36 -7.32
CA ASP A 116 7.58 5.26 -8.24
C ASP A 116 8.28 4.07 -7.58
N LEU A 117 9.18 4.32 -6.61
CA LEU A 117 9.87 3.27 -5.89
C LEU A 117 8.94 2.50 -4.95
N VAL A 118 8.11 3.20 -4.16
CA VAL A 118 7.07 2.56 -3.34
C VAL A 118 6.09 1.76 -4.22
N SER A 119 5.67 2.31 -5.37
CA SER A 119 4.81 1.58 -6.32
C SER A 119 5.48 0.32 -6.89
N LYS A 120 6.79 0.33 -7.09
CA LYS A 120 7.56 -0.84 -7.51
C LYS A 120 7.62 -1.90 -6.41
N LEU A 121 7.93 -1.51 -5.16
CA LEU A 121 7.99 -2.44 -4.01
C LEU A 121 6.63 -3.13 -3.76
N ILE A 122 5.52 -2.38 -3.89
CA ILE A 122 4.15 -2.92 -3.84
C ILE A 122 3.96 -4.06 -4.85
N LYS A 123 4.37 -3.86 -6.10
CA LYS A 123 4.28 -4.86 -7.19
C LYS A 123 5.19 -6.07 -6.99
N GLU A 124 6.36 -5.87 -6.39
CA GLU A 124 7.28 -6.95 -6.01
C GLU A 124 6.68 -7.82 -4.88
N CYS A 125 6.03 -7.21 -3.88
CA CYS A 125 5.26 -7.93 -2.86
C CYS A 125 4.06 -8.67 -3.45
N GLU A 126 3.29 -8.06 -4.34
CA GLU A 126 2.16 -8.71 -5.03
C GLU A 126 2.62 -9.94 -5.83
N SER A 127 3.71 -9.80 -6.59
CA SER A 127 4.32 -10.90 -7.36
C SER A 127 4.83 -12.02 -6.44
N THR A 128 5.37 -11.66 -5.28
CA THR A 128 5.81 -12.61 -4.25
C THR A 128 4.62 -13.38 -3.66
N ILE A 129 3.48 -12.72 -3.39
CA ILE A 129 2.25 -13.39 -2.94
C ILE A 129 1.72 -14.36 -4.03
N ASP A 130 1.77 -13.96 -5.30
CA ASP A 130 1.63 -14.83 -6.50
C ASP A 130 2.45 -16.12 -6.40
N ALA A 131 3.77 -15.98 -6.39
CA ALA A 131 4.69 -17.10 -6.48
C ALA A 131 4.62 -18.05 -5.26
N VAL A 132 4.41 -17.48 -4.07
CA VAL A 132 4.49 -18.22 -2.80
C VAL A 132 3.12 -18.79 -2.37
N PHE A 133 2.00 -18.17 -2.77
CA PHE A 133 0.65 -18.59 -2.36
C PHE A 133 -0.35 -18.67 -3.54
N PRO A 134 -0.27 -19.73 -4.38
CA PRO A 134 -1.15 -19.93 -5.52
C PRO A 134 -2.65 -20.01 -5.14
N MET A 135 -3.52 -19.72 -6.13
CA MET A 135 -4.98 -19.61 -5.94
C MET A 135 -5.68 -20.85 -5.36
N GLU A 136 -5.09 -22.05 -5.43
CA GLU A 136 -5.73 -23.27 -4.95
C GLU A 136 -5.87 -23.34 -3.43
N GLU A 137 -5.03 -22.62 -2.67
CA GLU A 137 -5.26 -22.40 -1.23
C GLU A 137 -6.36 -21.36 -0.96
N ARG A 138 -6.65 -20.46 -1.91
CA ARG A 138 -7.65 -19.40 -1.77
C ARG A 138 -9.08 -19.91 -1.98
N LYS A 139 -9.26 -20.99 -2.75
CA LYS A 139 -10.57 -21.62 -2.98
C LYS A 139 -11.03 -22.52 -1.82
N LYS A 140 -10.09 -23.23 -1.17
CA LYS A 140 -10.39 -24.08 0.01
C LYS A 140 -10.92 -23.30 1.23
N ALA A 141 -10.80 -21.98 1.23
CA ALA A 141 -11.27 -21.09 2.30
C ALA A 141 -12.76 -20.67 2.18
N ARG A 142 -13.53 -21.20 1.21
CA ARG A 142 -14.95 -20.85 1.04
C ARG A 142 -15.85 -22.09 0.91
N PRO A 143 -16.44 -22.59 2.01
CA PRO A 143 -17.76 -23.20 1.99
C PRO A 143 -18.85 -22.12 2.07
N ASP A 144 -20.02 -22.40 1.50
CA ASP A 144 -21.16 -21.47 1.46
C ASP A 144 -21.84 -21.34 2.83
N GLY A 145 -22.18 -20.11 3.26
CA GLY A 145 -22.93 -19.88 4.51
C GLY A 145 -22.87 -18.44 5.05
N GLU A 146 -23.85 -18.07 5.86
CA GLU A 146 -24.11 -16.68 6.28
C GLU A 146 -23.36 -16.20 7.54
N ALA A 147 -23.48 -14.90 7.80
CA ALA A 147 -22.87 -14.07 8.83
C ALA A 147 -22.63 -14.67 10.23
N GLY A 148 -21.44 -14.42 10.80
CA GLY A 148 -21.09 -14.70 12.20
C GLY A 148 -19.78 -14.05 12.66
N VAL A 149 -19.70 -13.64 13.92
CA VAL A 149 -18.71 -12.70 14.50
C VAL A 149 -18.39 -13.15 15.94
N SER A 150 -17.16 -13.13 16.46
CA SER A 150 -15.94 -12.38 16.08
C SER A 150 -14.62 -13.12 16.42
N ASP A 151 -13.50 -12.47 16.04
CA ASP A 151 -12.21 -12.39 16.77
C ASP A 151 -11.22 -13.58 16.75
N SER A 152 -9.99 -13.29 16.30
CA SER A 152 -8.69 -13.96 16.59
C SER A 152 -7.65 -13.96 15.44
N VAL A 153 -7.64 -12.96 14.54
CA VAL A 153 -6.51 -12.76 13.60
C VAL A 153 -5.99 -11.33 13.68
N ALA A 154 -4.84 -11.16 14.33
CA ALA A 154 -4.15 -9.86 14.40
C ALA A 154 -3.83 -9.36 12.97
N GLY A 155 -4.30 -8.17 12.62
CA GLY A 155 -4.21 -7.58 11.26
C GLY A 155 -5.33 -6.56 10.97
N ASP A 156 -6.42 -6.60 11.74
CA ASP A 156 -7.65 -5.83 11.52
C ASP A 156 -7.45 -4.30 11.47
N GLY A 157 -6.39 -3.76 12.09
CA GLY A 157 -6.05 -2.34 12.00
C GLY A 157 -5.47 -1.92 10.65
N ILE A 158 -4.36 -2.53 10.23
CA ILE A 158 -3.63 -2.15 9.00
C ILE A 158 -4.47 -2.48 7.77
N PHE A 159 -5.08 -3.68 7.73
CA PHE A 159 -5.96 -4.07 6.63
C PHE A 159 -7.14 -3.11 6.44
N ARG A 160 -7.89 -2.83 7.53
CA ARG A 160 -9.04 -1.90 7.48
C ARG A 160 -8.62 -0.49 7.07
N ASN A 161 -7.51 0.02 7.63
CA ASN A 161 -6.97 1.33 7.25
C ASN A 161 -6.59 1.38 5.77
N THR A 162 -5.98 0.31 5.25
CA THR A 162 -5.59 0.17 3.84
C THR A 162 -6.82 0.16 2.92
N VAL A 163 -7.86 -0.60 3.26
CA VAL A 163 -9.13 -0.64 2.50
C VAL A 163 -9.83 0.73 2.52
N VAL A 164 -9.87 1.41 3.67
CA VAL A 164 -10.41 2.77 3.79
C VAL A 164 -9.60 3.74 2.94
N ALA A 165 -8.28 3.72 3.02
CA ALA A 165 -7.38 4.55 2.22
C ALA A 165 -7.59 4.36 0.72
N LEU A 166 -7.68 3.12 0.25
CA LEU A 166 -7.93 2.80 -1.15
C LEU A 166 -9.32 3.28 -1.63
N ARG A 167 -10.38 3.09 -0.83
CA ARG A 167 -11.72 3.64 -1.14
C ARG A 167 -11.68 5.17 -1.20
N THR A 168 -11.06 5.84 -0.23
CA THR A 168 -10.89 7.30 -0.21
C THR A 168 -10.15 7.78 -1.46
N MET A 169 -9.07 7.09 -1.87
CA MET A 169 -8.33 7.38 -3.11
C MET A 169 -9.16 7.20 -4.39
N GLN A 170 -10.12 6.26 -4.43
CA GLN A 170 -11.06 6.12 -5.54
C GLN A 170 -12.11 7.26 -5.54
N GLU A 171 -12.69 7.59 -4.39
CA GLU A 171 -13.70 8.65 -4.25
C GLU A 171 -13.12 10.04 -4.58
N MET A 172 -11.92 10.35 -4.09
CA MET A 172 -11.21 11.59 -4.39
C MET A 172 -10.96 11.81 -5.89
N ARG A 173 -10.77 10.72 -6.66
CA ARG A 173 -10.62 10.77 -8.12
C ARG A 173 -11.96 10.91 -8.85
N LYS A 174 -13.00 10.19 -8.41
CA LYS A 174 -14.36 10.29 -8.97
C LYS A 174 -14.99 11.69 -8.77
N GLY A 175 -14.66 12.38 -7.69
CA GLY A 175 -15.24 13.69 -7.34
C GLY A 175 -14.70 14.92 -8.09
N SER A 176 -13.84 14.78 -9.10
CA SER A 176 -13.34 15.93 -9.87
C SER A 176 -14.19 16.17 -11.13
N SER A 177 -15.05 17.20 -11.12
CA SER A 177 -15.95 17.54 -12.23
C SER A 177 -15.27 18.02 -13.53
N THR A 178 -13.95 17.95 -13.61
CA THR A 178 -13.13 18.07 -14.83
C THR A 178 -11.77 17.40 -14.55
N ILE A 179 -11.24 16.66 -15.53
CA ILE A 179 -9.82 16.30 -15.56
C ILE A 179 -9.04 17.57 -15.92
N SER A 180 -7.98 17.86 -15.18
CA SER A 180 -7.17 19.06 -15.31
C SER A 180 -5.71 18.69 -15.01
N GLN A 181 -4.74 19.48 -15.50
CA GLN A 181 -3.32 19.34 -15.19
C GLN A 181 -2.98 19.35 -13.68
N PHE A 182 -3.94 19.72 -12.83
CA PHE A 182 -3.81 19.73 -11.36
C PHE A 182 -4.53 18.57 -10.66
N SER A 183 -5.24 17.72 -11.40
CA SER A 183 -5.86 16.50 -10.86
C SER A 183 -4.78 15.51 -10.43
N LEU A 184 -5.12 14.62 -9.49
CA LEU A 184 -4.25 13.48 -9.19
C LEU A 184 -4.08 12.61 -10.44
N PRO A 185 -2.87 12.10 -10.72
CA PRO A 185 -2.70 11.09 -11.76
C PRO A 185 -3.52 9.82 -11.44
N PRO A 186 -3.86 9.02 -12.47
CA PRO A 186 -4.43 7.70 -12.27
C PRO A 186 -3.53 6.85 -11.36
N LEU A 187 -4.13 6.00 -10.53
CA LEU A 187 -3.34 4.94 -9.90
C LEU A 187 -2.97 3.93 -10.99
N ASN A 188 -1.68 3.68 -11.17
CA ASN A 188 -1.18 2.49 -11.88
C ASN A 188 -1.23 1.24 -10.96
N LEU A 189 -2.33 1.13 -10.21
CA LEU A 189 -2.78 -0.05 -9.47
C LEU A 189 -3.99 -0.58 -10.24
N PRO A 190 -3.88 -1.73 -10.94
CA PRO A 190 -5.03 -2.41 -11.53
C PRO A 190 -6.21 -2.51 -10.55
N ASP A 191 -7.45 -2.25 -11.01
CA ASP A 191 -8.66 -2.43 -10.17
C ASP A 191 -8.81 -3.89 -9.68
N SER A 192 -8.15 -4.83 -10.35
CA SER A 192 -7.98 -6.22 -9.92
C SER A 192 -7.30 -6.35 -8.55
N ASP A 193 -6.35 -5.48 -8.22
CA ASP A 193 -5.50 -5.63 -7.03
C ASP A 193 -6.23 -5.22 -5.75
N LEU A 194 -7.20 -4.31 -5.86
CA LEU A 194 -8.14 -4.02 -4.77
C LEU A 194 -9.00 -5.24 -4.41
N ALA A 195 -9.60 -5.87 -5.43
CA ALA A 195 -10.40 -7.08 -5.24
C ALA A 195 -9.56 -8.24 -4.71
N ARG A 196 -8.32 -8.36 -5.20
CA ARG A 196 -7.34 -9.38 -4.80
C ARG A 196 -6.83 -9.18 -3.37
N PHE A 197 -6.55 -7.95 -2.92
CA PHE A 197 -6.15 -7.67 -1.53
C PHE A 197 -7.28 -7.98 -0.54
N LEU A 198 -8.54 -7.68 -0.92
CA LEU A 198 -9.74 -8.08 -0.17
C LEU A 198 -9.93 -9.61 -0.14
N GLN A 199 -9.61 -10.32 -1.23
CA GLN A 199 -9.65 -11.79 -1.29
C GLN A 199 -8.53 -12.47 -0.49
N LEU A 200 -7.32 -11.89 -0.49
CA LEU A 200 -6.13 -12.44 0.18
C LEU A 200 -6.25 -12.50 1.71
N ASN A 201 -7.08 -11.60 2.27
CA ASN A 201 -7.35 -11.45 3.70
C ASN A 201 -8.67 -12.11 4.15
N SER A 202 -9.32 -12.88 3.28
CA SER A 202 -10.47 -13.70 3.69
C SER A 202 -9.97 -14.85 4.59
N PRO A 203 -10.55 -15.07 5.80
CA PRO A 203 -10.08 -16.10 6.71
C PRO A 203 -10.28 -17.51 6.15
N ILE A 204 -9.34 -18.41 6.45
CA ILE A 204 -9.50 -19.85 6.20
C ILE A 204 -10.40 -20.40 7.30
N GLN A 205 -11.61 -20.84 6.96
CA GLN A 205 -12.39 -21.66 7.89
C GLN A 205 -11.74 -23.04 8.01
N ILE A 206 -11.37 -23.41 9.24
CA ILE A 206 -10.97 -24.77 9.59
C ILE A 206 -12.24 -25.50 10.02
N SER A 207 -12.65 -26.46 9.21
CA SER A 207 -13.67 -27.48 9.52
C SER A 207 -13.15 -28.53 10.50
#